data_AF-A0A804LSY0-F1
#
_entry.id   AF-A0A804LSY0-F1
#
_cell.length_a   1.000
_cell.length_b   1.000
_cell.length_c   1.000
_cell.angle_alpha   90.00
_cell.angle_beta   90.00
_cell.angle_gamma   90.00
#
_symmetry.space_group_name_H-M   'P 1'
#
loop_
_entity.id
_entity.type
_entity.pdbx_description
1 polymer ?
#
loop_
_entity_poly.entity_id
_entity_poly.type
_entity_poly.pdbx_seq_one_letter_code
_entity_poly.pdbx_strand_id
1 'polypeptide(L)'
;MRKKKVERWDQFVDVIEQIKKVASEIRPADFVPFRIPVDQSDMSLRKLEELTKELQSLQKEKSDRLKQVMEHLNTLHSLCEVLGVDFKQTVNEV
;
A
#
# COMPACT_ATOMS: atom_id res chain seq x y z
N MET A 1 -3.31 -8.81 33.47
CA MET A 1 -2.98 -7.48 32.93
C MET A 1 -1.82 -7.51 31.92
N ARG A 2 -0.65 -8.07 32.25
CA ARG A 2 0.53 -8.08 31.35
C ARG A 2 0.27 -8.76 29.99
N LYS A 3 -0.32 -9.96 29.95
CA LYS A 3 -0.61 -10.69 28.69
C LYS A 3 -1.44 -9.90 27.69
N LYS A 4 -2.59 -9.36 28.13
CA LYS A 4 -3.45 -8.49 27.31
C LYS A 4 -2.74 -7.26 26.76
N LYS A 5 -1.78 -6.69 27.50
CA LYS A 5 -0.97 -5.55 27.05
C LYS A 5 0.00 -5.94 25.94
N VAL A 6 0.62 -7.12 26.05
CA VAL A 6 1.51 -7.68 25.02
C VAL A 6 0.73 -8.02 23.74
N GLU A 7 -0.37 -8.78 23.87
CA GLU A 7 -1.22 -9.13 22.72
C GLU A 7 -1.70 -7.89 21.96
N ARG A 8 -2.05 -6.83 22.68
CA ARG A 8 -2.45 -5.56 22.08
C ARG A 8 -1.28 -4.86 21.39
N TRP A 9 -0.09 -4.86 21.99
CA TRP A 9 1.09 -4.30 21.33
C TRP A 9 1.43 -5.05 20.05
N ASP A 10 1.32 -6.38 20.06
CA ASP A 10 1.55 -7.21 18.87
C ASP A 10 0.60 -6.84 17.74
N GLN A 11 -0.68 -6.56 18.04
CA GLN A 11 -1.65 -6.05 17.04
C GLN A 11 -1.22 -4.69 16.46
N PHE A 12 -0.73 -3.77 17.28
CA PHE A 12 -0.23 -2.48 16.79
C PHE A 12 0.97 -2.67 15.87
N VAL A 13 1.93 -3.50 16.27
CA VAL A 13 3.13 -3.80 15.49
C VAL A 13 2.76 -4.40 14.14
N ASP A 14 1.84 -5.37 14.10
CA ASP A 14 1.35 -5.99 12.87
C ASP A 14 0.72 -4.95 11.92
N VAL A 15 -0.20 -4.11 12.41
CA VAL A 15 -0.83 -3.07 11.58
C VAL A 15 0.21 -2.06 11.06
N ILE A 16 1.18 -1.66 11.89
CA ILE A 16 2.26 -0.74 11.50
C ILE A 16 3.14 -1.36 10.41
N GLU A 17 3.49 -2.64 10.54
CA GLU A 17 4.29 -3.36 9.56
C GLU A 17 3.54 -3.50 8.22
N GLN A 18 2.25 -3.81 8.27
CA GLN A 18 1.41 -3.84 7.07
C GLN A 18 1.32 -2.47 6.39
N ILE A 19 1.16 -1.38 7.16
CA ILE A 19 1.18 -0.02 6.61
C ILE A 19 2.51 0.26 5.92
N LYS A 20 3.65 -0.04 6.56
CA LYS A 20 4.98 0.15 5.98
C LYS A 20 5.14 -0.63 4.68
N LYS A 21 4.70 -1.89 4.67
CA LYS A 21 4.76 -2.77 3.50
C LYS A 21 3.94 -2.19 2.34
N VAL A 22 2.66 -1.90 2.55
CA VAL A 22 1.80 -1.36 1.48
C VAL A 22 2.29 0.00 1.01
N ALA A 23 2.72 0.87 1.92
CA ALA A 23 3.30 2.16 1.58
C ALA A 23 4.55 2.00 0.70
N SER A 24 5.45 1.06 1.01
CA SER A 24 6.67 0.81 0.21
C SER A 24 6.38 0.31 -1.22
N GLU A 25 5.22 -0.30 -1.44
CA GLU A 25 4.82 -0.80 -2.77
C GLU A 25 4.23 0.29 -3.67
N ILE A 26 3.73 1.39 -3.09
CA ILE A 26 3.03 2.44 -3.84
C ILE A 26 3.71 3.80 -3.75
N ARG A 27 4.56 4.02 -2.75
CA ARG A 27 5.28 5.28 -2.53
C ARG A 27 6.77 5.12 -2.87
N PRO A 28 7.45 6.23 -3.17
CA PRO A 28 8.91 6.25 -3.32
C PRO A 28 9.64 5.69 -2.09
N ALA A 29 10.88 5.22 -2.29
CA ALA A 29 11.67 4.58 -1.24
C ALA A 29 12.02 5.50 -0.04
N ASP A 30 12.00 6.82 -0.25
CA ASP A 30 12.20 7.85 0.79
C ASP A 30 10.90 8.22 1.54
N PHE A 31 9.78 7.57 1.22
CA PHE A 31 8.51 7.82 1.91
C PHE A 31 8.55 7.29 3.35
N VAL A 32 8.30 8.20 4.29
CA VAL A 32 8.16 7.87 5.72
C VAL A 32 6.66 7.78 6.06
N PRO A 33 6.11 6.58 6.35
CA PRO A 33 4.67 6.42 6.62
C PRO A 33 4.22 7.17 7.87
N PHE A 34 5.08 7.24 8.90
CA PHE A 34 4.74 7.84 10.19
C PHE A 34 5.66 9.00 10.51
N ARG A 35 5.09 10.20 10.67
CA ARG A 35 5.84 11.39 11.14
C ARG A 35 6.28 11.30 12.60
N ILE A 36 5.48 10.58 13.41
CA ILE A 36 5.74 10.36 14.83
C ILE A 36 5.90 8.85 15.04
N PRO A 37 6.97 8.39 15.70
CA PRO A 37 7.12 6.99 16.05
C PRO A 37 5.91 6.52 16.86
N VAL A 38 5.26 5.44 16.42
CA VAL A 38 4.25 4.79 17.25
C VAL A 38 5.00 4.01 18.33
N ASP A 39 4.77 4.38 19.59
CA ASP A 39 5.40 3.76 20.75
C ASP A 39 4.35 3.05 21.62
N GLN A 40 4.81 2.41 22.71
CA GLN A 40 3.91 1.78 23.68
C GLN A 40 3.14 2.78 24.56
N SER A 41 3.37 4.10 24.41
CA SER A 41 2.71 5.12 25.22
C SER A 41 1.28 5.36 24.76
N ASP A 42 1.03 5.38 23.44
CA ASP A 42 -0.31 5.51 22.84
C ASP A 42 -0.81 4.18 22.24
N MET A 43 -1.20 3.26 23.12
CA MET A 43 -1.95 2.07 22.73
C MET A 43 -3.47 2.28 22.84
N SER A 44 -3.99 3.50 22.65
CA SER A 44 -5.44 3.76 22.77
C SER A 44 -6.25 3.01 21.71
N LEU A 45 -7.53 2.67 21.97
CA LEU A 45 -8.35 1.98 20.96
C LEU A 45 -8.54 2.86 19.73
N ARG A 46 -8.70 4.16 19.97
CA ARG A 46 -8.76 5.20 18.95
C ARG A 46 -7.54 5.18 18.04
N LYS A 47 -6.32 5.09 18.59
CA LYS A 47 -5.10 5.05 17.78
C LYS A 47 -5.03 3.81 16.89
N LEU A 48 -5.44 2.65 17.41
CA LEU A 48 -5.52 1.42 16.62
C LEU A 48 -6.52 1.54 15.46
N GLU A 49 -7.69 2.13 15.72
CA GLU A 49 -8.69 2.40 14.69
C GLU A 49 -8.19 3.37 13.62
N GLU A 50 -7.47 4.42 14.02
CA GLU A 50 -6.84 5.37 13.09
C GLU A 50 -5.81 4.67 12.18
N LEU A 51 -4.91 3.85 12.76
CA LEU A 51 -3.94 3.06 11.99
C LEU A 51 -4.62 2.06 11.07
N THR A 52 -5.68 1.39 11.54
CA THR A 52 -6.43 0.42 10.73
C THR A 52 -7.11 1.10 9.54
N LYS A 53 -7.67 2.30 9.73
CA LYS A 53 -8.25 3.10 8.64
C LYS A 53 -7.20 3.55 7.63
N GLU A 54 -6.02 3.95 8.11
CA GLU A 54 -4.90 4.30 7.24
C GLU A 54 -4.46 3.11 6.38
N LEU A 55 -4.32 1.93 6.98
CA LEU A 55 -4.01 0.70 6.25
C LEU A 55 -5.05 0.39 5.17
N GLN A 56 -6.34 0.47 5.49
CA GLN A 56 -7.42 0.25 4.53
C GLN A 56 -7.38 1.26 3.37
N SER A 57 -7.09 2.54 3.67
CA SER A 57 -6.94 3.57 2.65
C SER A 57 -5.76 3.26 1.71
N LEU A 58 -4.62 2.84 2.25
CA LEU A 58 -3.45 2.49 1.44
C LEU A 58 -3.69 1.25 0.57
N GLN A 59 -4.35 0.23 1.12
CA GLN A 59 -4.72 -0.97 0.35
C GLN A 59 -5.68 -0.62 -0.79
N LYS A 60 -6.66 0.26 -0.53
CA LYS A 60 -7.56 0.76 -1.56
C LYS A 60 -6.81 1.54 -2.63
N GLU A 61 -5.93 2.47 -2.25
CA GLU A 61 -5.08 3.23 -3.18
C GLU A 61 -4.26 2.29 -4.07
N LYS A 62 -3.62 1.28 -3.48
CA LYS A 62 -2.86 0.26 -4.23
C LYS A 62 -3.74 -0.48 -5.24
N SER A 63 -4.91 -0.94 -4.83
CA SER A 63 -5.85 -1.65 -5.70
C SER A 63 -6.33 -0.78 -6.86
N ASP A 64 -6.69 0.48 -6.59
CA ASP A 64 -7.16 1.42 -7.60
C ASP A 64 -6.06 1.73 -8.63
N ARG A 65 -4.81 1.93 -8.17
CA ARG A 65 -3.66 2.13 -9.05
C ARG A 65 -3.36 0.91 -9.91
N LEU A 66 -3.42 -0.29 -9.35
CA LEU A 66 -3.22 -1.52 -10.11
C LEU A 66 -4.29 -1.67 -11.21
N LYS A 67 -5.54 -1.35 -10.89
CA LYS A 67 -6.63 -1.36 -11.88
C LYS A 67 -6.36 -0.38 -13.02
N GLN A 68 -5.91 0.84 -12.71
CA GLN A 68 -5.55 1.84 -13.73
C GLN A 68 -4.39 1.34 -14.61
N VAL A 69 -3.35 0.75 -14.02
CA VAL A 69 -2.24 0.17 -14.79
C VAL A 69 -2.75 -0.92 -15.74
N MET A 70 -3.63 -1.81 -15.29
CA MET A 70 -4.22 -2.83 -16.15
C MET A 70 -5.06 -2.24 -17.29
N GLU A 71 -5.83 -1.19 -17.02
CA GLU A 71 -6.61 -0.48 -18.05
C GLU A 71 -5.70 0.18 -19.10
N HIS A 72 -4.61 0.82 -18.66
CA HIS A 72 -3.61 1.38 -19.56
C HIS A 72 -2.90 0.31 -20.39
N LEU A 73 -2.54 -0.83 -19.79
CA LEU A 73 -1.96 -1.96 -20.52
C LEU A 73 -2.92 -2.54 -21.56
N ASN A 74 -4.21 -2.68 -21.23
CA ASN A 74 -5.21 -3.13 -22.19
C ASN A 74 -5.39 -2.13 -23.34
N THR A 75 -5.42 -0.84 -23.02
CA THR A 75 -5.51 0.22 -24.05
C THR A 75 -4.29 0.18 -24.96
N LEU A 76 -3.09 0.07 -24.39
CA LEU A 76 -1.85 -0.06 -25.13
C LEU A 76 -1.87 -1.30 -26.02
N HIS A 77 -2.33 -2.44 -25.51
CA HIS A 77 -2.45 -3.68 -26.28
C HIS A 77 -3.35 -3.49 -27.51
N SER A 78 -4.55 -2.94 -27.34
CA SER A 78 -5.46 -2.65 -28.44
C SER A 78 -4.86 -1.68 -29.47
N LEU A 79 -4.12 -0.66 -29.01
CA LEU A 79 -3.42 0.26 -29.90
C LEU A 79 -2.31 -0.44 -30.68
N CYS A 80 -1.54 -1.32 -30.02
CA CYS A 80 -0.50 -2.11 -30.66
C CYS A 80 -1.08 -3.03 -31.74
N GLU A 81 -2.22 -3.68 -31.48
CA GLU A 81 -2.93 -4.50 -32.46
C GLU A 81 -3.37 -3.68 -33.68
N VAL A 82 -3.96 -2.49 -33.47
CA VAL A 82 -4.42 -1.62 -34.56
C VAL A 82 -3.27 -1.08 -35.40
N LEU A 83 -2.15 -0.71 -34.76
CA LEU A 83 -0.99 -0.14 -35.44
C LEU A 83 -0.04 -1.22 -36.01
N GLY A 84 -0.26 -2.49 -35.69
CA GLY A 84 0.64 -3.58 -36.08
C GLY A 84 2.02 -3.50 -35.44
N VAL A 85 2.13 -2.90 -34.25
CA VAL A 85 3.40 -2.79 -33.50
C VAL A 85 3.49 -3.86 -32.41
N ASP A 86 4.72 -4.23 -32.04
CA ASP A 86 4.94 -5.26 -31.02
C ASP A 86 4.66 -4.71 -29.61
N PHE A 87 3.61 -5.22 -28.98
CA PHE A 87 3.19 -4.83 -27.63
C PHE A 87 4.28 -5.04 -26.57
N LYS A 88 5.03 -6.16 -26.63
CA LYS A 88 6.05 -6.46 -25.62
C LYS A 88 7.22 -5.50 -25.74
N GLN A 89 7.61 -5.17 -26.97
CA GLN A 89 8.63 -4.16 -27.23
C GLN A 89 8.16 -2.80 -26.69
N THR A 90 6.93 -2.37 -27.00
CA THR A 90 6.43 -1.07 -26.54
C THR A 90 6.35 -0.97 -25.02
N VAL A 91 5.94 -2.04 -24.32
CA VAL A 91 5.93 -2.05 -22.84
C VAL A 91 7.33 -1.93 -22.25
N ASN A 92 8.35 -2.53 -22.88
CA ASN A 92 9.73 -2.46 -22.40
C ASN A 92 10.42 -1.10 -22.68
N GLU A 93 9.89 -0.32 -23.62
CA GLU A 93 10.39 1.01 -23.98
C GLU A 93 9.87 2.12 -23.06
N VAL A 94 8.85 1.84 -22.24
CA VAL A 94 8.25 2.76 -21.25
C VAL A 94 8.86 2.54 -19.88
#